data_AF-A0A7X7RNW2-F1
#
_entry.id   AF-A0A7X7RNW2-F1
#
_cell.length_a   1.000
_cell.length_b   1.000
_cell.length_c   1.000
_cell.angle_alpha   90.00
_cell.angle_beta   90.00
_cell.angle_gamma   90.00
#
_symmetry.space_group_name_H-M   'P 1'
#
loop_
_entity.id
_entity.type
_entity.pdbx_description
1 polymer ?
#
loop_
_entity_poly.entity_id
_entity_poly.type
_entity_poly.pdbx_seq_one_letter_code
_entity_poly.pdbx_strand_id
1 'polypeptide(L)'
;MRRTVFWAAIMLGAAACLAGDPVVSNVRALQRGGGSRLVDIRYDAADSDGDRLSVTVTLTDNGAPVPAASVTGDIGAGVRPGTGKQIVWDAGADWSGNLSENVRATVTADDGRTPAVPQGMVRIPGGTNSGTDPDYGAYSLTVETFHMDATEVTKAQWDAVYAWAVAHGYSFAHAGSGKAANHPVQTVSWYDCVKWCNARSEKEGRTPCYNLSTWACNFSANGYRLPTNAEWEYAARGGLSGRRFPWGDTITHSQANYYSSSSYSYDVSPTRGCHPTYLTGGYPYTSPAGAFAANGYGLYDMAGNVWEWCNDTPGSNRGIRGGGWINGASGARCGCSYWYDPGSANFNHGFRAVCR
;
A
#
# COMPACT_ATOMS: atom_id res chain seq x y z
N MET A 1 15.54 -64.62 6.17
CA MET A 1 14.93 -63.46 5.49
C MET A 1 14.35 -62.52 6.55
N ARG A 2 15.04 -61.40 6.85
CA ARG A 2 14.58 -60.40 7.82
C ARG A 2 13.59 -59.46 7.13
N ARG A 3 12.37 -59.36 7.68
CA ARG A 3 11.35 -58.40 7.26
C ARG A 3 11.59 -57.08 7.99
N THR A 4 11.92 -56.03 7.25
CA THR A 4 12.02 -54.66 7.77
C THR A 4 10.67 -53.98 7.56
N VAL A 5 9.99 -53.62 8.65
CA VAL A 5 8.75 -52.82 8.62
C VAL A 5 9.17 -51.35 8.68
N PHE A 6 8.90 -50.60 7.61
CA PHE A 6 9.06 -49.14 7.61
C PHE A 6 7.82 -48.51 8.24
N TRP A 7 7.99 -47.86 9.39
CA TRP A 7 7.01 -46.91 9.91
C TRP A 7 7.28 -45.55 9.25
N ALA A 8 6.41 -45.14 8.33
CA ALA A 8 6.40 -43.79 7.82
C ALA A 8 5.75 -42.88 8.88
N ALA A 9 6.57 -42.10 9.57
CA ALA A 9 6.09 -41.00 10.40
C ALA A 9 5.56 -39.90 9.47
N ILE A 10 4.23 -39.80 9.35
CA ILE A 10 3.57 -38.63 8.76
C ILE A 10 3.77 -37.48 9.77
N MET A 11 4.81 -36.68 9.55
CA MET A 11 4.90 -35.36 10.16
C MET A 11 3.81 -34.49 9.55
N LEU A 12 2.67 -34.36 10.23
CA LEU A 12 1.78 -33.22 10.01
C LEU A 12 2.58 -31.97 10.35
N GLY A 13 3.12 -31.30 9.32
CA GLY A 13 3.55 -29.93 9.46
C GLY A 13 2.32 -29.10 9.81
N ALA A 14 2.21 -28.67 11.06
CA ALA A 14 1.30 -27.59 11.40
C ALA A 14 1.70 -26.40 10.53
N ALA A 15 0.81 -26.01 9.62
CA ALA A 15 0.92 -24.73 8.96
C ALA A 15 0.98 -23.69 10.08
N ALA A 16 2.12 -23.03 10.25
CA ALA A 16 2.19 -21.84 11.06
C ALA A 16 1.23 -20.85 10.38
N CYS A 17 0.03 -20.70 10.95
CA CYS A 17 -0.84 -19.59 10.62
C CYS A 17 0.01 -18.34 10.79
N LEU A 18 0.26 -17.60 9.72
CA LEU A 18 0.88 -16.29 9.82
C LEU A 18 -0.02 -15.47 10.75
N ALA A 19 0.47 -15.22 11.96
CA ALA A 19 -0.23 -14.44 12.96
C ALA A 19 -0.50 -13.04 12.38
N GLY A 20 -1.72 -12.55 12.54
CA GLY A 20 -2.08 -11.20 12.10
C GLY A 20 -1.58 -10.16 13.09
N ASP A 21 -1.37 -8.93 12.59
CA ASP A 21 -0.93 -7.77 13.37
C ASP A 21 -1.74 -7.57 14.66
N PRO A 22 -1.12 -7.03 15.72
CA PRO A 22 -1.86 -6.67 16.92
C PRO A 22 -2.92 -5.62 16.64
N VAL A 23 -4.12 -5.83 17.18
CA VAL A 23 -5.27 -4.95 17.02
C VAL A 23 -5.55 -4.23 18.33
N VAL A 24 -5.59 -2.89 18.28
CA VAL A 24 -6.06 -2.05 19.38
C VAL A 24 -7.53 -1.67 19.15
N SER A 25 -8.36 -1.80 20.18
CA SER A 25 -9.79 -1.49 20.11
C SER A 25 -10.33 -0.93 21.43
N ASN A 26 -11.58 -0.47 21.43
CA ASN A 26 -12.30 0.01 22.62
C ASN A 26 -11.57 1.11 23.42
N VAL A 27 -10.80 1.94 22.71
CA VAL A 27 -10.03 3.06 23.28
C VAL A 27 -11.00 4.10 23.83
N ARG A 28 -10.87 4.41 25.12
CA ARG A 28 -11.67 5.43 25.80
C ARG A 28 -10.81 6.16 26.83
N ALA A 29 -10.93 7.49 26.88
CA ALA A 29 -10.21 8.32 27.85
C ALA A 29 -11.20 8.99 28.80
N LEU A 30 -10.88 9.01 30.09
CA LEU A 30 -11.70 9.66 31.12
C LEU A 30 -10.81 10.33 32.17
N GLN A 31 -11.00 11.64 32.40
CA GLN A 31 -10.35 12.33 33.50
C GLN A 31 -10.93 11.85 34.83
N ARG A 32 -10.07 11.59 35.82
CA ARG A 32 -10.51 11.22 37.16
C ARG A 32 -11.23 12.39 37.83
N GLY A 33 -12.29 12.09 38.57
CA GLY A 33 -13.08 13.08 39.29
C GLY A 33 -12.31 13.74 40.46
N GLY A 34 -12.98 14.67 41.14
CA GLY A 34 -12.47 15.29 42.37
C GLY A 34 -11.32 16.30 42.15
N GLY A 35 -11.25 16.92 40.97
CA GLY A 35 -10.19 17.87 40.63
C GLY A 35 -8.86 17.22 40.26
N SER A 36 -8.83 15.91 40.04
CA SER A 36 -7.63 15.19 39.61
C SER A 36 -7.20 15.63 38.20
N ARG A 37 -5.89 15.68 37.98
CA ARG A 37 -5.27 15.94 36.67
C ARG A 37 -4.82 14.67 35.97
N LEU A 38 -5.25 13.52 36.49
CA LEU A 38 -4.96 12.21 35.92
C LEU A 38 -6.08 11.79 34.96
N VAL A 39 -5.68 11.27 33.80
CA VAL A 39 -6.59 10.76 32.77
C VAL A 39 -6.36 9.27 32.59
N ASP A 40 -7.42 8.48 32.72
CA ASP A 40 -7.40 7.04 32.48
C ASP A 40 -7.77 6.77 31.01
N ILE A 41 -6.84 6.21 30.26
CA ILE A 41 -7.00 5.78 28.87
C ILE A 41 -7.10 4.25 28.87
N ARG A 42 -8.29 3.72 28.66
CA ARG A 42 -8.54 2.28 28.60
C ARG A 42 -8.61 1.80 27.17
N TYR A 43 -8.10 0.59 26.93
CA TYR A 43 -8.12 -0.04 25.61
C TYR A 43 -8.13 -1.57 25.75
N ASP A 44 -8.45 -2.26 24.66
CA ASP A 44 -8.23 -3.70 24.51
C ASP A 44 -7.15 -3.90 23.45
N ALA A 45 -6.25 -4.86 23.67
CA ALA A 45 -5.25 -5.26 22.68
C ALA A 45 -5.41 -6.75 22.38
N ALA A 46 -5.57 -7.09 21.12
CA ALA A 46 -5.60 -8.48 20.66
C ALA A 46 -4.33 -8.75 19.85
N ASP A 47 -3.78 -9.94 20.04
CA ASP A 47 -2.72 -10.49 19.22
C ASP A 47 -3.00 -11.98 19.05
N SER A 48 -2.90 -12.47 17.81
CA SER A 48 -3.32 -13.82 17.46
C SER A 48 -2.36 -14.92 17.92
N ASP A 49 -1.09 -14.60 18.19
CA ASP A 49 -0.12 -15.55 18.74
C ASP A 49 0.21 -15.28 20.21
N GLY A 50 -0.24 -14.14 20.75
CA GLY A 50 -0.11 -13.81 22.16
C GLY A 50 1.24 -13.22 22.55
N ASP A 51 2.01 -12.76 21.56
CA ASP A 51 3.29 -12.09 21.75
C ASP A 51 3.17 -10.85 22.63
N ARG A 52 4.32 -10.40 23.13
CA ARG A 52 4.39 -9.18 23.92
C ARG A 52 4.41 -7.97 23.01
N LEU A 53 3.56 -7.02 23.34
CA LEU A 53 3.37 -5.80 22.59
C LEU A 53 4.24 -4.67 23.16
N SER A 54 4.72 -3.82 22.26
CA SER A 54 5.16 -2.47 22.52
C SER A 54 3.99 -1.51 22.28
N VAL A 55 3.45 -0.96 23.36
CA VAL A 55 2.30 -0.06 23.30
C VAL A 55 2.76 1.39 23.41
N THR A 56 2.25 2.26 22.55
CA THR A 56 2.48 3.71 22.60
C THR A 56 1.15 4.46 22.63
N VAL A 57 1.19 5.68 23.17
CA VAL A 57 0.04 6.59 23.16
C VAL A 57 0.46 7.94 22.59
N THR A 58 -0.40 8.52 21.76
CA THR A 58 -0.27 9.88 21.25
C THR A 58 -1.50 10.67 21.62
N LEU A 59 -1.31 11.89 22.10
CA LEU A 59 -2.40 12.79 22.49
C LEU A 59 -2.45 13.99 21.53
N THR A 60 -3.65 14.39 21.15
CA THR A 60 -3.88 15.58 20.33
C THR A 60 -5.05 16.39 20.86
N ASP A 61 -4.99 17.72 20.75
CA ASP A 61 -6.10 18.64 21.00
C ASP A 61 -6.43 19.39 19.71
N ASN A 62 -7.66 19.24 19.21
CA ASN A 62 -8.07 19.76 17.88
C ASN A 62 -7.09 19.38 16.74
N GLY A 63 -6.48 18.20 16.83
CA GLY A 63 -5.49 17.69 15.87
C GLY A 63 -4.05 18.18 16.10
N ALA A 64 -3.81 19.13 16.99
CA ALA A 64 -2.47 19.56 17.38
C ALA A 64 -1.87 18.64 18.46
N PRO A 65 -0.57 18.31 18.44
CA PRO A 65 0.05 17.44 19.45
C PRO A 65 -0.05 18.00 20.88
N VAL A 66 -0.36 17.11 21.84
CA VAL A 66 -0.34 17.38 23.29
C VAL A 66 0.81 16.58 23.93
N PRO A 67 1.63 17.18 24.81
CA PRO A 67 2.69 16.45 25.51
C PRO A 67 2.14 15.28 26.34
N ALA A 68 2.79 14.12 26.24
CA ALA A 68 2.39 12.87 26.90
C ALA A 68 3.60 12.10 27.45
N ALA A 69 4.48 12.80 28.18
CA ALA A 69 5.70 12.22 28.73
C ALA A 69 5.46 11.47 30.06
N SER A 70 4.47 11.90 30.84
CA SER A 70 4.13 11.38 32.16
C SER A 70 3.02 10.33 32.05
N VAL A 71 3.34 9.19 31.43
CA VAL A 71 2.42 8.08 31.19
C VAL A 71 2.86 6.81 31.92
N THR A 72 1.92 6.08 32.49
CA THR A 72 2.17 4.83 33.25
C THR A 72 1.09 3.78 32.96
N GLY A 73 1.29 2.53 33.39
CA GLY A 73 0.34 1.43 33.24
C GLY A 73 0.73 0.44 32.15
N ASP A 74 -0.26 -0.07 31.42
CA ASP A 74 -0.08 -0.97 30.28
C ASP A 74 0.43 -0.20 29.05
N ILE A 75 1.65 0.31 29.10
CA ILE A 75 2.32 1.08 28.06
C ILE A 75 3.81 0.69 27.96
N GLY A 76 4.42 0.90 26.80
CA GLY A 76 5.80 0.54 26.52
C GLY A 76 5.93 -0.92 26.11
N ALA A 77 7.17 -1.42 26.15
CA ALA A 77 7.47 -2.79 25.78
C ALA A 77 7.00 -3.80 26.83
N GLY A 78 6.59 -4.99 26.38
CA GLY A 78 6.28 -6.10 27.28
C GLY A 78 4.82 -6.18 27.72
N VAL A 79 3.92 -5.42 27.10
CA VAL A 79 2.48 -5.47 27.41
C VAL A 79 1.89 -6.77 26.88
N ARG A 80 1.12 -7.48 27.71
CA ARG A 80 0.39 -8.68 27.27
C ARG A 80 -0.89 -8.29 26.55
N PRO A 81 -1.27 -8.97 25.45
CA PRO A 81 -2.62 -8.89 24.90
C PRO A 81 -3.68 -9.18 25.97
N GLY A 82 -4.88 -8.64 25.77
CA GLY A 82 -6.04 -8.82 26.62
C GLY A 82 -6.94 -7.57 26.67
N THR A 83 -8.10 -7.75 27.28
CA THR A 83 -9.10 -6.69 27.47
C THR A 83 -8.86 -5.88 28.74
N GLY A 84 -9.33 -4.64 28.77
CA GLY A 84 -9.36 -3.79 29.97
C GLY A 84 -8.01 -3.21 30.37
N LYS A 85 -7.08 -3.07 29.42
CA LYS A 85 -5.78 -2.44 29.64
C LYS A 85 -5.96 -0.96 29.98
N GLN A 86 -5.01 -0.42 30.72
CA GLN A 86 -5.09 0.96 31.21
C GLN A 86 -3.74 1.67 31.14
N ILE A 87 -3.75 2.82 30.47
CA ILE A 87 -2.70 3.83 30.52
C ILE A 87 -3.21 4.97 31.40
N VAL A 88 -2.37 5.47 32.30
CA VAL A 88 -2.66 6.65 33.12
C VAL A 88 -1.74 7.76 32.66
N TRP A 89 -2.32 8.86 32.21
CA TRP A 89 -1.60 10.07 31.83
C TRP A 89 -1.74 11.14 32.92
N ASP A 90 -0.62 11.72 33.36
CA ASP A 90 -0.61 12.89 34.24
C ASP A 90 -0.59 14.19 33.41
N ALA A 91 -1.80 14.64 33.01
CA ALA A 91 -1.98 15.90 32.31
C ALA A 91 -1.53 17.11 33.14
N GLY A 92 -1.51 16.96 34.47
CA GLY A 92 -1.05 18.01 35.37
C GLY A 92 0.45 18.22 35.35
N ALA A 93 1.22 17.18 35.03
CA ALA A 93 2.66 17.25 34.83
C ALA A 93 3.00 17.73 33.42
N ASP A 94 2.33 17.19 32.40
CA ASP A 94 2.72 17.40 31.00
C ASP A 94 2.07 18.64 30.35
N TRP A 95 0.87 19.02 30.78
CA TRP A 95 0.05 20.01 30.09
C TRP A 95 -0.73 20.91 31.06
N SER A 96 -0.09 21.27 32.17
CA SER A 96 -0.68 22.07 33.25
C SER A 96 -1.28 23.39 32.75
N GLY A 97 -2.42 23.79 33.32
CA GLY A 97 -3.08 25.07 33.02
C GLY A 97 -3.95 25.06 31.76
N ASN A 98 -3.98 23.97 31.00
CA ASN A 98 -4.83 23.81 29.83
C ASN A 98 -6.05 22.96 30.17
N LEU A 99 -7.21 23.35 29.64
CA LEU A 99 -8.47 22.66 29.84
C LEU A 99 -9.17 22.56 28.47
N SER A 100 -9.34 21.34 27.98
CA SER A 100 -9.96 21.07 26.68
C SER A 100 -10.77 19.78 26.71
N GLU A 101 -11.95 19.81 26.10
CA GLU A 101 -12.82 18.65 25.87
C GLU A 101 -12.51 17.96 24.52
N ASN A 102 -11.61 18.54 23.72
CA ASN A 102 -11.26 18.07 22.39
C ASN A 102 -9.99 17.20 22.34
N VAL A 103 -9.44 16.84 23.51
CA VAL A 103 -8.32 15.91 23.59
C VAL A 103 -8.74 14.54 23.06
N ARG A 104 -7.90 13.94 22.21
CA ARG A 104 -8.06 12.59 21.66
C ARG A 104 -6.79 11.79 21.95
N ALA A 105 -6.98 10.55 22.38
CA ALA A 105 -5.90 9.59 22.59
C ALA A 105 -5.91 8.56 21.46
N THR A 106 -4.77 8.38 20.81
CA THR A 106 -4.51 7.29 19.87
C THR A 106 -3.56 6.31 20.55
N VAL A 107 -3.95 5.04 20.62
CA VAL A 107 -3.13 3.96 21.19
C VAL A 107 -2.70 3.05 20.05
N THR A 108 -1.41 2.73 19.99
CA THR A 108 -0.82 1.84 18.98
C THR A 108 -0.13 0.69 19.69
N ALA A 109 -0.24 -0.52 19.15
CA ALA A 109 0.48 -1.70 19.60
C ALA A 109 1.33 -2.28 18.46
N ASP A 110 2.50 -2.81 18.81
CA ASP A 110 3.47 -3.42 17.90
C ASP A 110 4.02 -4.69 18.57
N ASP A 111 3.91 -5.86 17.96
CA ASP A 111 4.40 -7.14 18.48
C ASP A 111 5.89 -7.38 18.17
N GLY A 112 6.55 -6.40 17.53
CA GLY A 112 7.93 -6.50 17.08
C GLY A 112 8.09 -7.40 15.86
N ARG A 113 7.00 -7.97 15.34
CA ARG A 113 6.96 -8.64 14.05
C ARG A 113 6.44 -7.64 13.05
N THR A 114 7.36 -6.99 12.35
CA THR A 114 6.95 -6.45 11.05
C THR A 114 6.44 -7.66 10.26
N PRO A 115 5.21 -7.65 9.70
CA PRO A 115 4.83 -8.65 8.71
C PRO A 115 5.99 -8.76 7.75
N ALA A 116 6.50 -9.98 7.53
CA ALA A 116 7.60 -10.17 6.60
C ALA A 116 7.16 -9.49 5.29
N VAL A 117 7.82 -8.37 4.95
CA VAL A 117 7.46 -7.58 3.77
C VAL A 117 7.48 -8.57 2.62
N PRO A 118 6.35 -8.83 1.95
CA PRO A 118 6.32 -9.84 0.91
C PRO A 118 7.41 -9.56 -0.10
N GLN A 119 8.09 -10.60 -0.58
CA GLN A 119 9.25 -10.43 -1.45
C GLN A 119 8.90 -9.51 -2.62
N GLY A 120 9.67 -8.42 -2.78
CA GLY A 120 9.46 -7.43 -3.83
C GLY A 120 8.45 -6.32 -3.51
N MET A 121 7.88 -6.29 -2.30
CA MET A 121 7.06 -5.19 -1.80
C MET A 121 7.84 -4.24 -0.90
N VAL A 122 7.26 -3.07 -0.62
CA VAL A 122 7.72 -2.11 0.36
C VAL A 122 6.60 -1.77 1.32
N ARG A 123 6.92 -1.59 2.60
CA ARG A 123 5.98 -1.13 3.63
C ARG A 123 5.72 0.36 3.47
N ILE A 124 4.46 0.73 3.25
CA ILE A 124 4.00 2.12 3.18
C ILE A 124 3.43 2.49 4.55
N PRO A 125 4.03 3.44 5.28
CA PRO A 125 3.51 3.84 6.58
C PRO A 125 2.13 4.50 6.40
N GLY A 126 1.16 4.06 7.20
CA GLY A 126 -0.14 4.70 7.27
C GLY A 126 -0.08 6.09 7.87
N GLY A 127 -1.13 6.88 7.66
CA GLY A 127 -1.28 8.23 8.19
C GLY A 127 -2.01 9.15 7.23
N THR A 128 -1.92 10.44 7.48
CA THR A 128 -2.53 11.48 6.65
C THR A 128 -1.47 12.29 5.92
N ASN A 129 -1.58 12.41 4.60
CA ASN A 129 -0.83 13.34 3.77
C ASN A 129 -1.82 14.33 3.15
N SER A 130 -1.66 15.61 3.48
CA SER A 130 -2.49 16.69 2.97
C SER A 130 -1.62 17.81 2.40
N GLY A 131 -2.15 18.53 1.42
CA GLY A 131 -1.46 19.63 0.78
C GLY A 131 -2.29 20.25 -0.34
N THR A 132 -1.67 21.14 -1.11
CA THR A 132 -2.27 21.71 -2.32
C THR A 132 -1.45 21.24 -3.50
N ASP A 133 -2.05 20.40 -4.33
CA ASP A 133 -1.47 20.00 -5.61
C ASP A 133 -1.51 21.21 -6.57
N PRO A 134 -0.40 21.54 -7.26
CA PRO A 134 -0.34 22.69 -8.16
C PRO A 134 -1.38 22.68 -9.28
N ASP A 135 -1.91 21.50 -9.62
CA ASP A 135 -2.80 21.35 -10.76
C ASP A 135 -4.19 20.80 -10.39
N TYR A 136 -4.34 20.18 -9.21
CA TYR A 136 -5.62 19.61 -8.75
C TYR A 136 -6.17 20.26 -7.48
N GLY A 137 -5.46 21.20 -6.87
CA GLY A 137 -5.91 21.92 -5.68
C GLY A 137 -5.70 21.14 -4.38
N ALA A 138 -6.45 21.51 -3.34
CA ALA A 138 -6.29 20.94 -2.00
C ALA A 138 -6.70 19.46 -1.96
N TYR A 139 -5.91 18.64 -1.27
CA TYR A 139 -6.17 17.22 -1.03
C TYR A 139 -5.88 16.83 0.42
N SER A 140 -6.51 15.74 0.86
CA SER A 140 -6.21 15.05 2.12
C SER A 140 -6.37 13.55 1.91
N LEU A 141 -5.28 12.81 2.02
CA LEU A 141 -5.21 11.37 1.81
C LEU A 141 -4.92 10.71 3.15
N THR A 142 -5.85 9.92 3.66
CA THR A 142 -5.67 9.13 4.88
C THR A 142 -5.71 7.66 4.52
N VAL A 143 -4.65 6.93 4.87
CA VAL A 143 -4.51 5.49 4.59
C VAL A 143 -4.02 4.77 5.84
N GLU A 144 -4.39 3.51 6.00
CA GLU A 144 -3.75 2.62 6.98
C GLU A 144 -2.38 2.18 6.48
N THR A 145 -1.59 1.52 7.32
CA THR A 145 -0.33 0.90 6.85
C THR A 145 -0.66 -0.25 5.90
N PHE A 146 0.11 -0.38 4.82
CA PHE A 146 0.00 -1.48 3.87
C PHE A 146 1.36 -1.77 3.22
N HIS A 147 1.42 -2.84 2.44
CA HIS A 147 2.57 -3.21 1.60
C HIS A 147 2.20 -3.04 0.13
N MET A 148 3.13 -2.55 -0.69
CA MET A 148 2.92 -2.33 -2.13
C MET A 148 4.11 -2.90 -2.91
N ASP A 149 3.85 -3.54 -4.06
CA ASP A 149 4.94 -3.96 -4.96
C ASP A 149 5.83 -2.75 -5.30
N ALA A 150 7.15 -2.92 -5.15
CA ALA A 150 8.13 -1.85 -5.31
C ALA A 150 8.12 -1.28 -6.73
N THR A 151 7.80 -2.11 -7.72
CA THR A 151 7.68 -1.79 -9.14
C THR A 151 6.29 -2.17 -9.65
N GLU A 152 5.95 -1.84 -10.89
CA GLU A 152 4.84 -2.52 -11.56
C GLU A 152 5.12 -4.03 -11.65
N VAL A 153 4.06 -4.83 -11.74
CA VAL A 153 4.19 -6.27 -11.96
C VAL A 153 4.89 -6.50 -13.30
N THR A 154 6.07 -7.11 -13.26
CA THR A 154 6.82 -7.47 -14.46
C THR A 154 6.15 -8.61 -15.21
N LYS A 155 6.46 -8.76 -16.50
CA LYS A 155 5.99 -9.89 -17.30
C LYS A 155 6.41 -11.24 -16.72
N ALA A 156 7.62 -11.34 -16.17
CA ALA A 156 8.10 -12.56 -15.51
C ALA A 156 7.28 -12.92 -14.27
N GLN A 157 6.99 -11.93 -13.40
CA GLN A 157 6.12 -12.13 -12.23
C GLN A 157 4.71 -12.52 -12.67
N TRP A 158 4.18 -11.82 -13.68
CA TRP A 158 2.87 -12.13 -14.25
C TRP A 158 2.79 -13.59 -14.69
N ASP A 159 3.73 -14.04 -15.52
CA ASP A 159 3.76 -15.39 -16.08
C ASP A 159 3.87 -16.48 -15.03
N ALA A 160 4.68 -16.27 -13.99
CA ALA A 160 4.85 -17.23 -12.91
C ALA A 160 3.55 -17.50 -12.15
N VAL A 161 2.78 -16.45 -11.83
CA VAL A 161 1.49 -16.60 -11.15
C VAL A 161 0.39 -16.99 -12.13
N TYR A 162 0.39 -16.48 -13.36
CA TYR A 162 -0.57 -16.85 -14.41
C TYR A 162 -0.55 -18.34 -14.69
N ALA A 163 0.64 -18.93 -14.86
CA ALA A 163 0.79 -20.36 -15.09
C ALA A 163 0.24 -21.20 -13.92
N TRP A 164 0.52 -20.78 -12.68
CA TRP A 164 -0.06 -21.40 -11.49
C TRP A 164 -1.58 -21.26 -11.49
N ALA A 165 -2.11 -20.06 -11.76
CA ALA A 165 -3.54 -19.76 -11.72
C ALA A 165 -4.32 -20.63 -12.71
N VAL A 166 -3.85 -20.75 -13.96
CA VAL A 166 -4.50 -21.59 -14.98
C VAL A 166 -4.50 -23.06 -14.57
N ALA A 167 -3.41 -23.56 -13.98
CA ALA A 167 -3.36 -24.92 -13.44
C ALA A 167 -4.31 -25.14 -12.25
N HIS A 168 -4.78 -24.08 -11.61
CA HIS A 168 -5.70 -24.10 -10.47
C HIS A 168 -7.10 -23.55 -10.84
N GLY A 169 -7.47 -23.59 -12.12
CA GLY A 169 -8.85 -23.33 -12.57
C GLY A 169 -9.20 -21.87 -12.80
N TYR A 170 -8.25 -20.94 -12.74
CA TYR A 170 -8.48 -19.57 -13.15
C TYR A 170 -8.51 -19.45 -14.67
N SER A 171 -9.43 -18.62 -15.18
CA SER A 171 -9.49 -18.25 -16.59
C SER A 171 -9.31 -16.75 -16.76
N PHE A 172 -8.43 -16.35 -17.66
CA PHE A 172 -8.13 -14.95 -17.99
C PHE A 172 -8.63 -14.61 -19.38
N ALA A 173 -9.08 -13.37 -19.58
CA ALA A 173 -9.46 -12.88 -20.90
C ALA A 173 -8.21 -12.58 -21.75
N HIS A 174 -7.13 -12.12 -21.10
CA HIS A 174 -5.87 -11.80 -21.75
C HIS A 174 -4.71 -12.53 -21.06
N ALA A 175 -3.79 -13.06 -21.86
CA ALA A 175 -2.58 -13.72 -21.35
C ALA A 175 -1.53 -12.73 -20.82
N GLY A 176 -1.75 -11.42 -21.01
CA GLY A 176 -0.77 -10.37 -20.72
C GLY A 176 0.40 -10.37 -21.71
N SER A 177 0.97 -9.19 -21.94
CA SER A 177 2.13 -8.98 -22.82
C SER A 177 3.19 -8.15 -22.13
N GLY A 178 4.44 -8.24 -22.56
CA GLY A 178 5.53 -7.43 -22.04
C GLY A 178 6.62 -7.34 -23.10
N LYS A 179 7.32 -6.20 -23.17
CA LYS A 179 8.42 -6.01 -24.13
C LYS A 179 9.56 -7.02 -23.88
N ALA A 180 9.83 -7.30 -22.60
CA ALA A 180 10.76 -8.31 -22.13
C ALA A 180 10.33 -8.79 -20.73
N ALA A 181 10.97 -9.84 -20.21
CA ALA A 181 10.61 -10.47 -18.94
C ALA A 181 10.63 -9.51 -17.73
N ASN A 182 11.57 -8.57 -17.70
CA ASN A 182 11.72 -7.55 -16.65
C ASN A 182 11.01 -6.22 -16.95
N HIS A 183 10.20 -6.16 -18.01
CA HIS A 183 9.35 -5.01 -18.30
C HIS A 183 7.96 -5.20 -17.66
N PRO A 184 7.20 -4.13 -17.40
CA PRO A 184 5.84 -4.25 -16.89
C PRO A 184 4.98 -5.12 -17.79
N VAL A 185 4.12 -5.95 -17.18
CA VAL A 185 3.02 -6.56 -17.89
C VAL A 185 2.03 -5.49 -18.33
N GLN A 186 1.53 -5.63 -19.55
CA GLN A 186 0.52 -4.78 -20.15
C GLN A 186 -0.47 -5.61 -20.98
N THR A 187 -1.47 -4.98 -21.60
CA THR A 187 -2.57 -5.68 -22.28
C THR A 187 -3.24 -6.67 -21.32
N VAL A 188 -3.51 -6.16 -20.12
CA VAL A 188 -4.26 -6.85 -19.07
C VAL A 188 -5.43 -5.95 -18.66
N SER A 189 -6.61 -6.55 -18.54
CA SER A 189 -7.79 -5.84 -18.08
C SER A 189 -7.80 -5.79 -16.55
N TRP A 190 -8.64 -4.93 -15.98
CA TRP A 190 -8.83 -4.89 -14.52
C TRP A 190 -9.25 -6.26 -13.98
N TYR A 191 -10.13 -6.97 -14.70
CA TYR A 191 -10.57 -8.32 -14.33
C TYR A 191 -9.44 -9.36 -14.35
N ASP A 192 -8.49 -9.23 -15.27
CA ASP A 192 -7.31 -10.09 -15.31
C ASP A 192 -6.39 -9.81 -14.13
N CYS A 193 -6.18 -8.53 -13.78
CA CYS A 193 -5.35 -8.13 -12.65
C CYS A 193 -5.91 -8.62 -11.31
N VAL A 194 -7.23 -8.50 -11.05
CA VAL A 194 -7.81 -8.95 -9.77
C VAL A 194 -7.81 -10.48 -9.62
N LYS A 195 -7.99 -11.22 -10.72
CA LYS A 195 -7.81 -12.68 -10.74
C LYS A 195 -6.37 -13.06 -10.42
N TRP A 196 -5.42 -12.34 -11.00
CA TRP A 196 -4.00 -12.52 -10.72
C TRP A 196 -3.67 -12.25 -9.25
N CYS A 197 -4.23 -11.19 -8.66
CA CYS A 197 -4.09 -10.89 -7.23
C CYS A 197 -4.65 -12.02 -6.34
N ASN A 198 -5.85 -12.54 -6.64
CA ASN A 198 -6.40 -13.69 -5.93
C ASN A 198 -5.51 -14.93 -6.08
N ALA A 199 -5.05 -15.24 -7.30
CA ALA A 199 -4.19 -16.39 -7.54
C ALA A 199 -2.83 -16.27 -6.83
N ARG A 200 -2.22 -15.07 -6.82
CA ARG A 200 -1.01 -14.81 -6.03
C ARG A 200 -1.27 -15.04 -4.54
N SER A 201 -2.44 -14.61 -4.06
CA SER A 201 -2.83 -14.80 -2.65
C SER A 201 -2.86 -16.27 -2.30
N GLU A 202 -3.58 -17.09 -3.07
CA GLU A 202 -3.68 -18.54 -2.83
C GLU A 202 -2.33 -19.24 -2.98
N LYS A 203 -1.56 -18.89 -4.02
CA LYS A 203 -0.21 -19.43 -4.26
C LYS A 203 0.74 -19.17 -3.08
N GLU A 204 0.54 -18.09 -2.34
CA GLU A 204 1.34 -17.69 -1.19
C GLU A 204 0.63 -17.96 0.15
N GLY A 205 -0.47 -18.72 0.16
CA GLY A 205 -1.17 -19.15 1.38
C GLY A 205 -1.97 -18.04 2.08
N ARG A 206 -2.35 -16.99 1.37
CA ARG A 206 -3.17 -15.86 1.85
C ARG A 206 -4.64 -15.98 1.44
N THR A 207 -5.51 -15.29 2.16
CA THR A 207 -6.95 -15.24 1.84
C THR A 207 -7.21 -14.28 0.69
N PRO A 208 -7.82 -14.71 -0.43
CA PRO A 208 -8.13 -13.84 -1.57
C PRO A 208 -8.98 -12.63 -1.19
N CYS A 209 -8.68 -11.48 -1.78
CA CYS A 209 -9.42 -10.23 -1.53
C CYS A 209 -10.71 -10.15 -2.35
N TYR A 210 -10.77 -10.72 -3.56
CA TYR A 210 -11.89 -10.52 -4.46
C TYR A 210 -12.87 -11.69 -4.49
N ASN A 211 -14.16 -11.39 -4.47
CA ASN A 211 -15.18 -12.33 -4.92
C ASN A 211 -15.26 -12.25 -6.46
N LEU A 212 -14.89 -13.31 -7.18
CA LEU A 212 -14.83 -13.30 -8.64
C LEU A 212 -16.20 -13.37 -9.35
N SER A 213 -17.30 -13.55 -8.60
CA SER A 213 -18.66 -13.48 -9.15
C SER A 213 -19.25 -12.07 -9.07
N THR A 214 -18.91 -11.32 -8.02
CA THR A 214 -19.45 -9.97 -7.78
C THR A 214 -18.42 -8.86 -8.02
N TRP A 215 -17.14 -9.22 -8.14
CA TRP A 215 -16.00 -8.31 -8.23
C TRP A 215 -15.81 -7.42 -7.00
N ALA A 216 -16.47 -7.75 -5.89
CA ALA A 216 -16.32 -7.03 -4.63
C ALA A 216 -14.98 -7.37 -3.97
N CYS A 217 -14.30 -6.34 -3.44
CA CYS A 217 -13.06 -6.48 -2.68
C CYS A 217 -13.37 -6.51 -1.18
N ASN A 218 -12.95 -7.56 -0.49
CA ASN A 218 -12.87 -7.61 0.97
C ASN A 218 -11.55 -7.00 1.43
N PHE A 219 -11.58 -5.73 1.84
CA PHE A 219 -10.40 -5.00 2.31
C PHE A 219 -9.86 -5.49 3.66
N SER A 220 -10.59 -6.35 4.37
CA SER A 220 -10.15 -6.96 5.63
C SER A 220 -9.41 -8.28 5.42
N ALA A 221 -9.34 -8.81 4.21
CA ALA A 221 -8.53 -9.99 3.89
C ALA A 221 -7.04 -9.62 3.80
N ASN A 222 -6.17 -10.58 4.09
CA ASN A 222 -4.71 -10.42 4.06
C ASN A 222 -4.07 -10.74 2.69
N GLY A 223 -4.89 -10.96 1.67
CA GLY A 223 -4.45 -11.26 0.31
C GLY A 223 -3.97 -10.03 -0.45
N TYR A 224 -3.50 -10.29 -1.67
CA TYR A 224 -3.17 -9.26 -2.64
C TYR A 224 -4.42 -8.68 -3.27
N ARG A 225 -4.36 -7.38 -3.55
CA ARG A 225 -5.38 -6.64 -4.28
C ARG A 225 -4.78 -5.49 -5.07
N LEU A 226 -5.58 -4.84 -5.91
CA LEU A 226 -5.20 -3.55 -6.48
C LEU A 226 -5.24 -2.46 -5.39
N PRO A 227 -4.37 -1.44 -5.47
CA PRO A 227 -4.43 -0.30 -4.58
C PRO A 227 -5.74 0.46 -4.78
N THR A 228 -6.22 1.11 -3.72
CA THR A 228 -7.17 2.20 -3.93
C THR A 228 -6.47 3.40 -4.58
N ASN A 229 -7.22 4.30 -5.20
CA ASN A 229 -6.74 5.58 -5.71
C ASN A 229 -6.01 6.38 -4.63
N ALA A 230 -6.54 6.36 -3.39
CA ALA A 230 -5.93 7.06 -2.26
C ALA A 230 -4.62 6.40 -1.82
N GLU A 231 -4.58 5.07 -1.72
CA GLU A 231 -3.35 4.31 -1.43
C GLU A 231 -2.29 4.55 -2.50
N TRP A 232 -2.68 4.53 -3.79
CA TRP A 232 -1.78 4.77 -4.90
C TRP A 232 -1.20 6.20 -4.86
N GLU A 233 -2.04 7.22 -4.68
CA GLU A 233 -1.56 8.61 -4.64
C GLU A 233 -0.68 8.89 -3.44
N TYR A 234 -1.09 8.41 -2.25
CA TYR A 234 -0.32 8.54 -1.02
C TYR A 234 1.07 7.91 -1.21
N ALA A 235 1.11 6.71 -1.78
CA ALA A 235 2.34 5.99 -2.09
C ALA A 235 3.19 6.71 -3.14
N ALA A 236 2.58 7.24 -4.22
CA ALA A 236 3.27 7.95 -5.29
C ALA A 236 3.96 9.22 -4.79
N ARG A 237 3.31 9.95 -3.86
CA ARG A 237 3.86 11.15 -3.24
C ARG A 237 5.10 10.88 -2.38
N GLY A 238 5.34 9.65 -1.94
CA GLY A 238 6.62 9.24 -1.33
C GLY A 238 7.01 10.04 -0.09
N GLY A 239 6.04 10.51 0.69
CA GLY A 239 6.25 11.38 1.86
C GLY A 239 6.32 12.88 1.56
N LEU A 240 6.32 13.29 0.30
CA LEU A 240 6.23 14.71 -0.08
C LEU A 240 4.77 15.20 -0.03
N SER A 241 4.59 16.49 0.24
CA SER A 241 3.28 17.16 0.19
C SER A 241 3.27 18.23 -0.90
N GLY A 242 2.17 18.31 -1.65
CA GLY A 242 1.90 19.37 -2.63
C GLY A 242 2.83 19.39 -3.85
N ARG A 243 3.47 18.27 -4.19
CA ARG A 243 4.35 18.15 -5.37
C ARG A 243 3.63 17.49 -6.54
N ARG A 244 3.99 17.89 -7.77
CA ARG A 244 3.45 17.28 -8.99
C ARG A 244 3.90 15.83 -9.18
N PHE A 245 5.17 15.55 -8.93
CA PHE A 245 5.82 14.27 -9.19
C PHE A 245 6.39 13.68 -7.90
N PRO A 246 6.74 12.38 -7.89
CA PRO A 246 7.26 11.70 -6.70
C PRO A 246 8.54 12.33 -6.10
N TRP A 247 9.24 13.17 -6.86
CA TRP A 247 10.51 13.80 -6.50
C TRP A 247 10.48 15.34 -6.54
N GLY A 248 9.35 15.97 -6.86
CA GLY A 248 9.27 17.43 -6.97
C GLY A 248 8.32 17.92 -8.05
N ASP A 249 8.60 19.08 -8.63
CA ASP A 249 7.65 19.81 -9.47
C ASP A 249 7.99 19.85 -10.96
N THR A 250 9.10 19.21 -11.35
CA THR A 250 9.53 19.06 -12.75
C THR A 250 9.81 17.59 -13.08
N ILE A 251 9.74 17.28 -14.37
CA ILE A 251 10.01 15.95 -14.91
C ILE A 251 10.96 16.02 -16.11
N THR A 252 11.78 14.99 -16.25
CA THR A 252 12.71 14.78 -17.36
C THR A 252 12.80 13.29 -17.69
N HIS A 253 13.28 12.97 -18.89
CA HIS A 253 13.54 11.57 -19.26
C HIS A 253 14.55 10.86 -18.34
N SER A 254 15.39 11.56 -17.57
CA SER A 254 16.28 10.88 -16.61
C SER A 254 15.56 10.38 -15.35
N GLN A 255 14.30 10.74 -15.16
CA GLN A 255 13.51 10.42 -13.96
C GLN A 255 12.34 9.47 -14.26
N ALA A 256 11.88 9.42 -15.50
CA ALA A 256 10.69 8.67 -15.89
C ALA A 256 10.70 8.31 -17.38
N ASN A 257 9.98 7.24 -17.73
CA ASN A 257 9.66 6.90 -19.11
C ASN A 257 8.28 7.44 -19.49
N TYR A 258 8.22 8.52 -20.24
CA TYR A 258 6.98 9.19 -20.66
C TYR A 258 7.17 9.84 -22.03
N TYR A 259 6.12 10.44 -22.57
CA TYR A 259 6.21 11.23 -23.80
C TYR A 259 6.52 12.70 -23.47
N SER A 260 7.76 13.12 -23.71
CA SER A 260 8.19 14.51 -23.47
C SER A 260 7.68 15.47 -24.56
N SER A 261 7.19 16.63 -24.15
CA SER A 261 6.70 17.69 -25.04
C SER A 261 6.94 19.09 -24.47
N SER A 262 6.89 20.13 -25.31
CA SER A 262 6.95 21.52 -24.84
C SER A 262 5.60 22.08 -24.38
N SER A 263 4.56 21.25 -24.25
CA SER A 263 3.22 21.68 -23.87
C SER A 263 3.08 22.04 -22.38
N TYR A 264 4.04 21.62 -21.55
CA TYR A 264 4.01 21.84 -20.11
C TYR A 264 5.32 22.48 -19.65
N SER A 265 5.23 23.60 -18.91
CA SER A 265 6.42 24.33 -18.43
C SER A 265 7.26 23.55 -17.41
N TYR A 266 6.68 22.53 -16.78
CA TYR A 266 7.34 21.62 -15.85
C TYR A 266 7.98 20.40 -16.53
N ASP A 267 7.78 20.21 -17.84
CA ASP A 267 8.50 19.23 -18.64
C ASP A 267 9.81 19.86 -19.14
N VAL A 268 10.88 19.64 -18.39
CA VAL A 268 12.18 20.26 -18.62
C VAL A 268 13.19 19.27 -19.23
N SER A 269 12.69 18.17 -19.80
CA SER A 269 13.55 17.16 -20.45
C SER A 269 14.43 17.81 -21.53
N PRO A 270 15.68 17.38 -21.73
CA PRO A 270 16.50 17.87 -22.84
C PRO A 270 16.11 17.22 -24.19
N THR A 271 15.31 16.14 -24.16
CA THR A 271 14.85 15.42 -25.36
C THR A 271 13.32 15.46 -25.45
N ARG A 272 12.75 15.17 -26.63
CA ARG A 272 11.30 15.25 -26.92
C ARG A 272 10.80 13.94 -27.52
N GLY A 273 9.50 13.70 -27.44
CA GLY A 273 8.86 12.47 -27.88
C GLY A 273 9.00 11.34 -26.85
N CYS A 274 8.88 10.10 -27.30
CA CYS A 274 9.11 8.94 -26.44
C CYS A 274 10.56 8.90 -25.95
N HIS A 275 10.79 8.27 -24.79
CA HIS A 275 12.11 8.16 -24.20
C HIS A 275 13.13 7.50 -25.16
N PRO A 276 14.23 8.19 -25.54
CA PRO A 276 15.08 7.79 -26.66
C PRO A 276 15.74 6.42 -26.48
N THR A 277 16.06 6.04 -25.23
CA THR A 277 16.66 4.74 -24.92
C THR A 277 15.73 3.56 -25.20
N TYR A 278 14.41 3.73 -25.02
CA TYR A 278 13.45 2.62 -25.06
C TYR A 278 12.71 2.49 -26.40
N LEU A 279 13.02 3.37 -27.36
CA LEU A 279 12.58 3.29 -28.76
C LEU A 279 13.14 2.05 -29.49
N THR A 280 14.25 1.50 -29.01
CA THR A 280 14.89 0.33 -29.59
C THR A 280 14.41 -0.96 -28.92
N GLY A 281 14.47 -2.10 -29.63
CA GLY A 281 14.06 -3.40 -29.07
C GLY A 281 12.55 -3.69 -29.13
N GLY A 282 11.80 -2.96 -29.94
CA GLY A 282 10.40 -3.25 -30.26
C GLY A 282 9.37 -2.46 -29.46
N TYR A 283 8.15 -2.44 -29.99
CA TYR A 283 6.97 -1.83 -29.39
C TYR A 283 6.31 -2.78 -28.37
N PRO A 284 5.74 -2.30 -27.25
CA PRO A 284 5.66 -0.91 -26.79
C PRO A 284 6.96 -0.40 -26.15
N TYR A 285 7.17 0.91 -26.08
CA TYR A 285 8.43 1.54 -25.60
C TYR A 285 8.53 1.64 -24.07
N THR A 286 8.11 0.60 -23.35
CA THR A 286 8.31 0.48 -21.90
C THR A 286 9.79 0.37 -21.55
N SER A 287 10.12 0.75 -20.33
CA SER A 287 11.42 0.53 -19.69
C SER A 287 11.35 -0.73 -18.81
N PRO A 288 12.49 -1.35 -18.45
CA PRO A 288 12.52 -2.30 -17.35
C PRO A 288 11.88 -1.69 -16.10
N ALA A 289 11.12 -2.48 -15.36
CA ALA A 289 10.56 -2.03 -14.09
C ALA A 289 11.71 -1.78 -13.09
N GLY A 290 11.67 -0.65 -12.39
CA GLY A 290 12.76 -0.19 -11.52
C GLY A 290 13.90 0.54 -12.23
N ALA A 291 13.71 1.00 -13.48
CA ALA A 291 14.80 1.62 -14.26
C ALA A 291 15.23 3.01 -13.76
N PHE A 292 14.37 3.71 -13.04
CA PHE A 292 14.62 5.06 -12.51
C PHE A 292 14.78 5.06 -10.99
N ALA A 293 15.08 6.21 -10.39
CA ALA A 293 15.21 6.30 -8.94
C ALA A 293 13.86 6.08 -8.24
N ALA A 294 13.88 5.37 -7.12
CA ALA A 294 12.70 5.24 -6.26
C ALA A 294 12.34 6.57 -5.57
N ASN A 295 11.07 6.73 -5.19
CA ASN A 295 10.61 7.83 -4.36
C ASN A 295 10.99 7.64 -2.87
N GLY A 296 10.56 8.56 -2.00
CA GLY A 296 10.89 8.51 -0.56
C GLY A 296 10.36 7.30 0.21
N TYR A 297 9.47 6.50 -0.37
CA TYR A 297 9.02 5.22 0.18
C TYR A 297 9.65 4.01 -0.49
N GLY A 298 10.62 4.18 -1.38
CA GLY A 298 11.27 3.05 -2.06
C GLY A 298 10.46 2.48 -3.24
N LEU A 299 9.46 3.21 -3.75
CA LEU A 299 8.67 2.81 -4.90
C LEU A 299 9.23 3.39 -6.20
N TYR A 300 9.31 2.55 -7.22
CA TYR A 300 9.79 2.87 -8.55
C TYR A 300 8.64 3.10 -9.52
N ASP A 301 8.90 3.89 -10.56
CA ASP A 301 8.01 4.07 -11.71
C ASP A 301 6.59 4.56 -11.36
N MET A 302 6.42 5.23 -10.22
CA MET A 302 5.14 5.88 -9.85
C MET A 302 4.75 7.04 -10.79
N ALA A 303 5.59 7.35 -11.79
CA ALA A 303 5.36 8.34 -12.82
C ALA A 303 5.92 7.81 -14.16
N GLY A 304 5.04 7.51 -15.11
CA GLY A 304 5.36 7.01 -16.43
C GLY A 304 5.29 5.48 -16.56
N ASN A 305 5.98 4.98 -17.58
CA ASN A 305 6.10 3.58 -18.00
C ASN A 305 4.77 2.92 -18.42
N VAL A 306 3.88 2.57 -17.49
CA VAL A 306 2.50 2.11 -17.80
C VAL A 306 1.49 2.68 -16.81
N TRP A 307 0.26 2.91 -17.28
CA TRP A 307 -0.87 3.21 -16.40
C TRP A 307 -1.12 2.03 -15.47
N GLU A 308 -1.49 2.31 -14.23
CA GLU A 308 -1.70 1.28 -13.23
C GLU A 308 -3.15 1.21 -12.77
N TRP A 309 -3.77 0.04 -12.93
CA TRP A 309 -5.12 -0.22 -12.44
C TRP A 309 -5.25 -0.06 -10.92
N CYS A 310 -6.30 0.65 -10.50
CA CYS A 310 -6.72 0.83 -9.12
C CYS A 310 -8.09 0.18 -8.87
N ASN A 311 -8.45 -0.03 -7.61
CA ASN A 311 -9.68 -0.73 -7.22
C ASN A 311 -10.96 0.12 -7.37
N ASP A 312 -10.83 1.43 -7.22
CA ASP A 312 -11.93 2.39 -7.14
C ASP A 312 -12.81 2.42 -8.40
N THR A 313 -14.08 2.76 -8.22
CA THR A 313 -15.09 2.78 -9.28
C THR A 313 -16.06 3.95 -9.16
N PRO A 314 -16.12 4.86 -10.13
CA PRO A 314 -17.28 5.70 -10.36
C PRO A 314 -18.15 5.03 -11.43
N GLY A 315 -19.34 4.56 -11.02
CA GLY A 315 -20.24 3.86 -11.92
C GLY A 315 -19.64 2.53 -12.39
N SER A 316 -19.46 2.37 -13.71
CA SER A 316 -19.00 1.14 -14.37
C SER A 316 -17.51 1.10 -14.69
N ASN A 317 -16.77 2.19 -14.45
CA ASN A 317 -15.35 2.31 -14.81
C ASN A 317 -14.43 2.05 -13.61
N ARG A 318 -13.15 1.75 -13.87
CA ARG A 318 -12.12 1.58 -12.84
C ARG A 318 -11.03 2.64 -12.95
N GLY A 319 -10.45 2.99 -11.80
CA GLY A 319 -9.37 3.98 -11.74
C GLY A 319 -8.09 3.48 -12.39
N ILE A 320 -7.38 4.37 -13.08
CA ILE A 320 -5.98 4.19 -13.49
C ILE A 320 -5.16 5.42 -13.09
N ARG A 321 -3.89 5.20 -12.76
CA ARG A 321 -2.95 6.22 -12.25
C ARG A 321 -1.57 6.11 -12.91
N GLY A 322 -0.76 7.16 -12.81
CA GLY A 322 0.68 7.12 -13.09
C GLY A 322 1.14 7.52 -14.49
N GLY A 323 0.28 7.53 -15.50
CA GLY A 323 0.73 7.81 -16.87
C GLY A 323 1.45 6.61 -17.49
N GLY A 324 1.97 6.75 -18.70
CA GLY A 324 2.72 5.69 -19.37
C GLY A 324 3.71 6.26 -20.38
N TRP A 325 4.51 5.39 -20.99
CA TRP A 325 5.58 5.75 -21.92
C TRP A 325 5.13 6.63 -23.11
N ILE A 326 3.84 6.57 -23.48
CA ILE A 326 3.23 7.34 -24.57
C ILE A 326 2.47 8.59 -24.10
N ASN A 327 2.30 8.76 -22.79
CA ASN A 327 1.51 9.84 -22.21
C ASN A 327 2.40 11.03 -21.84
N GLY A 328 1.87 12.24 -22.02
CA GLY A 328 2.57 13.48 -21.65
C GLY A 328 2.84 13.59 -20.15
N ALA A 329 3.73 14.53 -19.77
CA ALA A 329 4.07 14.83 -18.39
C ALA A 329 2.84 15.05 -17.47
N SER A 330 1.73 15.57 -18.01
CA SER A 330 0.49 15.75 -17.27
C SER A 330 -0.15 14.46 -16.77
N GLY A 331 0.04 13.33 -17.46
CA GLY A 331 -0.42 12.01 -17.04
C GLY A 331 0.43 11.41 -15.91
N ALA A 332 1.69 11.83 -15.81
CA ALA A 332 2.66 11.29 -14.86
C ALA A 332 2.66 11.98 -13.48
N ARG A 333 1.70 12.90 -13.24
CA ARG A 333 1.58 13.61 -11.96
C ARG A 333 0.90 12.74 -10.91
N CYS A 334 1.32 12.84 -9.65
CA CYS A 334 0.80 12.05 -8.53
C CYS A 334 -0.74 12.14 -8.40
N GLY A 335 -1.30 13.35 -8.51
CA GLY A 335 -2.74 13.58 -8.43
C GLY A 335 -3.53 13.21 -9.69
N CYS A 336 -2.86 12.83 -10.78
CA CYS A 336 -3.53 12.49 -12.03
C CYS A 336 -4.23 11.13 -11.93
N SER A 337 -5.51 11.10 -12.30
CA SER A 337 -6.29 9.88 -12.41
C SER A 337 -7.19 9.91 -13.64
N TYR A 338 -7.41 8.74 -14.21
CA TYR A 338 -8.44 8.53 -15.24
C TYR A 338 -9.33 7.35 -14.87
N TRP A 339 -10.45 7.25 -15.58
CA TRP A 339 -11.42 6.17 -15.44
C TRP A 339 -11.53 5.44 -16.76
N TYR A 340 -11.45 4.12 -16.71
CA TYR A 340 -11.41 3.30 -17.91
C TYR A 340 -12.32 2.09 -17.76
N ASP A 341 -12.81 1.57 -18.89
CA ASP A 341 -13.64 0.37 -18.90
C ASP A 341 -12.82 -0.83 -18.34
N PRO A 342 -13.35 -1.56 -17.35
CA PRO A 342 -12.60 -2.62 -16.65
C PRO A 342 -12.25 -3.83 -17.52
N GLY A 343 -12.91 -4.01 -18.66
CA GLY A 343 -12.61 -5.07 -19.64
C GLY A 343 -11.52 -4.67 -20.64
N SER A 344 -11.17 -3.38 -20.72
CA SER A 344 -10.16 -2.89 -21.66
C SER A 344 -8.76 -3.37 -21.28
N ALA A 345 -7.99 -3.77 -22.29
CA ALA A 345 -6.61 -4.21 -22.14
C ALA A 345 -5.73 -3.51 -23.18
N ASN A 346 -4.98 -2.48 -22.75
CA ASN A 346 -4.15 -1.66 -23.63
C ASN A 346 -2.65 -1.91 -23.43
N PHE A 347 -1.86 -1.61 -24.46
CA PHE A 347 -0.40 -1.82 -24.47
C PHE A 347 0.39 -0.92 -23.51
N ASN A 348 -0.28 0.04 -22.88
CA ASN A 348 0.27 0.96 -21.88
C ASN A 348 -0.49 0.86 -20.54
N HIS A 349 -1.30 -0.18 -20.31
CA HIS A 349 -2.01 -0.42 -19.04
C HIS A 349 -1.45 -1.68 -18.38
N GLY A 350 -0.86 -1.52 -17.19
CA GLY A 350 -0.42 -2.57 -16.28
C GLY A 350 -1.01 -2.37 -14.88
N PHE A 351 -0.29 -2.82 -13.86
CA PHE A 351 -0.69 -2.66 -12.46
C PHE A 351 0.46 -2.98 -11.49
N ARG A 352 0.26 -2.63 -10.23
CA ARG A 352 1.01 -3.14 -9.08
C ARG A 352 0.04 -3.63 -8.00
N ALA A 353 0.43 -4.60 -7.19
CA ALA A 353 -0.44 -5.11 -6.12
C ALA A 353 -0.10 -4.48 -4.76
N VAL A 354 -1.07 -4.53 -3.86
CA VAL A 354 -0.92 -4.21 -2.43
C VAL A 354 -1.48 -5.34 -1.57
N CYS A 355 -1.03 -5.44 -0.32
CA CYS A 355 -1.64 -6.24 0.73
C CYS A 355 -1.53 -5.54 2.09
N ARG A 356 -2.25 -6.05 3.08
CA ARG A 356 -2.10 -5.63 4.48
C ARG A 356 -1.39 -6.74 5.22
#